data_AF-A0A1W6PZK1-F1
#
_entry.id   AF-A0A1W6PZK1-F1
#
_cell.length_a   1.000
_cell.length_b   1.000
_cell.length_c   1.000
_cell.angle_alpha   90.00
_cell.angle_beta   90.00
_cell.angle_gamma   90.00
#
_symmetry.space_group_name_H-M   'P 1'
#
loop_
_entity.id
_entity.type
_entity.pdbx_description
1 polymer ?
#
loop_
_entity_poly.entity_id
_entity_poly.type
_entity_poly.pdbx_seq_one_letter_code
_entity_poly.pdbx_strand_id
1 'polypeptide(L)'
;MFYVRLRTMVKNRGVTVFDRYPEQTAQLKKLGDLFNKTGLQQLATLNVSAIDRIQIDRGLEFIGDIDGRIKQAEATIKAMTKTNGNVKLLKTIPGIGEFFARLIDAEIDDIDRFRNPKKLAAYAGLVPSTYSSGDKTFHGKIIKQGNKWLRWAFVEAVAPAVASDLQLRAQYEHLKLNGTNKARVAIARKLLTITFQILRAQRPYERRGVDSDEGASATISRLSR
;
A
#
# COMPACT_ATOMS: atom_id res chain seq x y z
N MET A 1 -13.58 -1.96 4.49
CA MET A 1 -13.72 -2.08 3.01
C MET A 1 -14.98 -1.42 2.46
N PHE A 2 -16.17 -1.59 3.06
CA PHE A 2 -17.42 -0.97 2.57
C PHE A 2 -17.33 0.55 2.40
N TYR A 3 -16.94 1.27 3.46
CA TYR A 3 -16.83 2.73 3.45
C TYR A 3 -15.79 3.26 2.45
N VAL A 4 -14.63 2.62 2.33
CA VAL A 4 -13.60 3.01 1.34
C VAL A 4 -14.13 2.88 -0.09
N ARG A 5 -14.84 1.78 -0.41
CA ARG A 5 -15.42 1.57 -1.74
C ARG A 5 -16.51 2.60 -2.05
N LEU A 6 -17.36 2.94 -1.09
CA LEU A 6 -18.35 4.02 -1.22
C LEU A 6 -17.68 5.35 -1.50
N ARG A 7 -16.64 5.71 -0.73
CA ARG A 7 -15.86 6.94 -0.94
C ARG A 7 -15.28 7.00 -2.35
N THR A 8 -14.64 5.93 -2.81
CA THR A 8 -14.07 5.85 -4.16
C THR A 8 -15.14 5.99 -5.24
N MET A 9 -16.29 5.35 -5.05
CA MET A 9 -17.41 5.44 -6.00
C MET A 9 -17.94 6.87 -6.12
N VAL A 10 -18.09 7.58 -4.99
CA VAL A 10 -18.57 8.97 -4.95
C VAL A 10 -17.54 9.91 -5.56
N LYS A 11 -16.24 9.72 -5.25
CA LYS A 11 -15.16 10.47 -5.89
C LYS A 11 -15.17 10.30 -7.41
N ASN A 12 -15.26 9.06 -7.89
CA ASN A 12 -15.31 8.77 -9.33
C ASN A 12 -16.55 9.38 -9.99
N ARG A 13 -17.71 9.35 -9.31
CA ARG A 13 -18.92 10.02 -9.80
C ARG A 13 -18.75 11.54 -9.89
N GLY A 14 -18.10 12.16 -8.91
CA GLY A 14 -17.71 13.57 -8.97
C GLY A 14 -16.85 13.87 -10.20
N VAL A 15 -15.82 13.03 -10.45
CA VAL A 15 -14.97 13.15 -11.65
C VAL A 15 -15.78 13.11 -12.94
N THR A 16 -16.79 12.22 -13.05
CA THR A 16 -17.62 12.15 -14.27
C THR A 16 -18.48 13.39 -14.52
N VAL A 17 -18.85 14.13 -13.46
CA VAL A 17 -19.56 15.42 -13.62
C VAL A 17 -18.62 16.45 -14.25
N PHE A 18 -17.33 16.44 -13.89
CA PHE A 18 -16.35 17.37 -14.44
C PHE A 18 -15.94 17.07 -15.88
N ASP A 19 -16.11 15.84 -16.37
CA ASP A 19 -15.85 15.50 -17.78
C ASP A 19 -16.81 16.23 -18.74
N ARG A 20 -17.92 16.78 -18.24
CA ARG A 20 -18.87 17.61 -19.02
C ARG A 20 -18.37 19.04 -19.26
N TYR A 21 -17.33 19.48 -18.56
CA TYR A 21 -16.82 20.87 -18.58
C TYR A 21 -15.32 20.94 -18.97
N PRO A 22 -14.92 20.42 -20.15
CA PRO A 22 -13.52 20.13 -20.49
C PRO A 22 -12.55 21.32 -20.38
N GLU A 23 -13.01 22.53 -20.69
CA GLU A 23 -12.17 23.75 -20.58
C GLU A 23 -11.79 24.07 -19.13
N GLN A 24 -12.67 23.76 -18.19
CA GLN A 24 -12.46 23.97 -16.77
C GLN A 24 -11.73 22.79 -16.13
N THR A 25 -11.97 21.56 -16.61
CA THR A 25 -11.29 20.35 -16.13
C THR A 25 -9.79 20.33 -16.44
N ALA A 26 -9.36 21.01 -17.50
CA ALA A 26 -7.95 21.14 -17.85
C ALA A 26 -7.13 21.88 -16.78
N GLN A 27 -7.74 22.82 -16.06
CA GLN A 27 -7.12 23.51 -14.92
C GLN A 27 -7.04 22.60 -13.69
N LEU A 28 -8.07 21.76 -13.46
CA LEU A 28 -8.14 20.85 -12.32
C LEU A 28 -7.22 19.62 -12.46
N LYS A 29 -7.06 19.05 -13.66
CA LYS A 29 -6.24 17.85 -13.90
C LYS A 29 -4.74 18.05 -13.61
N LYS A 30 -4.27 19.30 -13.50
CA LYS A 30 -2.90 19.60 -13.03
C LYS A 30 -2.70 19.32 -11.54
N LEU A 31 -3.78 19.23 -10.76
CA LEU A 31 -3.75 18.86 -9.35
C LEU A 31 -4.03 17.36 -9.21
N GLY A 32 -3.13 16.65 -8.53
CA GLY A 32 -3.24 15.19 -8.39
C GLY A 32 -4.51 14.71 -7.67
N ASP A 33 -4.96 15.38 -6.61
CA ASP A 33 -6.18 15.01 -5.86
C ASP A 33 -7.17 16.18 -5.77
N LEU A 34 -8.25 16.09 -6.54
CA LEU A 34 -9.35 17.07 -6.57
C LEU A 34 -10.03 17.27 -5.21
N PHE A 35 -9.94 16.29 -4.31
CA PHE A 35 -10.65 16.28 -3.04
C PHE A 35 -9.76 16.65 -1.85
N ASN A 36 -8.57 17.20 -2.11
CA ASN A 36 -7.72 17.78 -1.06
C ASN A 36 -8.14 19.23 -0.78
N LYS A 37 -7.59 19.86 0.28
CA LYS A 37 -7.96 21.24 0.67
C LYS A 37 -7.80 22.25 -0.48
N THR A 38 -6.73 22.13 -1.26
CA THR A 38 -6.44 23.01 -2.41
C THR A 38 -7.38 22.75 -3.57
N GLY A 39 -7.72 21.49 -3.84
CA GLY A 39 -8.68 21.07 -4.85
C GLY A 39 -10.09 21.57 -4.51
N LEU A 40 -10.50 21.48 -3.26
CA LEU A 40 -11.79 22.01 -2.78
C LEU A 40 -11.91 23.53 -2.99
N GLN A 41 -10.84 24.29 -2.75
CA GLN A 41 -10.83 25.74 -3.01
C GLN A 41 -11.00 26.05 -4.50
N GLN A 42 -10.35 25.28 -5.37
CA GLN A 42 -10.53 25.46 -6.82
C GLN A 42 -11.89 24.98 -7.31
N LEU A 43 -12.44 23.91 -6.74
CA LEU A 43 -13.80 23.45 -7.03
C LEU A 43 -14.83 24.55 -6.75
N ALA A 44 -14.64 25.35 -5.70
CA ALA A 44 -15.49 26.49 -5.40
C ALA A 44 -15.46 27.58 -6.49
N THR A 45 -14.32 27.76 -7.16
CA THR A 45 -14.14 28.79 -8.21
C THR A 45 -14.68 28.39 -9.59
N LEU A 46 -15.07 27.13 -9.80
CA LEU A 46 -15.55 26.65 -11.09
C LEU A 46 -16.93 27.22 -11.43
N ASN A 47 -17.13 27.54 -12.71
CA ASN A 47 -18.41 28.02 -13.23
C ASN A 47 -19.20 26.84 -13.84
N VAL A 48 -19.94 26.14 -12.98
CA VAL A 48 -20.75 24.96 -13.35
C VAL A 48 -22.25 25.29 -13.26
N SER A 49 -23.09 24.49 -13.93
CA SER A 49 -24.55 24.62 -13.81
C SER A 49 -25.00 24.51 -12.33
N ALA A 50 -26.10 25.15 -11.98
CA ALA A 50 -26.65 25.09 -10.62
C ALA A 50 -26.96 23.65 -10.18
N ILE A 51 -27.41 22.80 -11.11
CA ILE A 51 -27.71 21.39 -10.85
C ILE A 51 -26.42 20.61 -10.55
N ASP A 52 -25.37 20.81 -11.34
CA ASP A 52 -24.10 20.12 -11.13
C ASP A 52 -23.40 20.60 -9.85
N ARG A 53 -23.54 21.89 -9.49
CA ARG A 53 -23.06 22.41 -8.20
C ARG A 53 -23.70 21.67 -7.02
N ILE A 54 -25.02 21.52 -7.03
CA ILE A 54 -25.75 20.78 -5.98
C ILE A 54 -25.26 19.32 -5.90
N GLN A 55 -24.98 18.68 -7.03
CA GLN A 55 -24.48 17.30 -7.04
C GLN A 55 -23.06 17.19 -6.46
N ILE A 56 -22.19 18.15 -6.79
CA ILE A 56 -20.82 18.21 -6.26
C ILE A 56 -20.86 18.42 -4.74
N ASP A 57 -21.61 19.41 -4.27
CA ASP A 57 -21.67 19.77 -2.85
C ASP A 57 -22.19 18.61 -1.98
N ARG A 58 -23.30 17.97 -2.41
CA ARG A 58 -23.81 16.76 -1.73
C ARG A 58 -22.81 15.60 -1.77
N GLY A 59 -22.09 15.45 -2.87
CA GLY A 59 -21.03 14.44 -3.00
C GLY A 59 -19.88 14.70 -2.02
N LEU A 60 -19.47 15.96 -1.85
CA LEU A 60 -18.43 16.37 -0.91
C LEU A 60 -18.84 16.18 0.54
N GLU A 61 -20.07 16.57 0.90
CA GLU A 61 -20.65 16.34 2.22
C GLU A 61 -20.66 14.84 2.57
N PHE A 62 -21.15 14.01 1.64
CA PHE A 62 -21.19 12.56 1.83
C PHE A 62 -19.80 11.93 1.93
N ILE A 63 -18.79 12.44 1.19
CA ILE A 63 -17.39 12.03 1.36
C ILE A 63 -16.91 12.37 2.77
N GLY A 64 -17.23 13.56 3.28
CA GLY A 64 -16.91 13.99 4.65
C GLY A 64 -17.48 13.05 5.71
N ASP A 65 -18.76 12.68 5.58
CA ASP A 65 -19.42 11.73 6.47
C ASP A 65 -18.76 10.36 6.45
N ILE A 66 -18.46 9.84 5.24
CA ILE A 66 -17.79 8.55 5.09
C ILE A 66 -16.39 8.60 5.71
N ASP A 67 -15.63 9.68 5.50
CA ASP A 67 -14.31 9.86 6.09
C ASP A 67 -14.39 9.90 7.63
N GLY A 68 -15.44 10.52 8.19
CA GLY A 68 -15.75 10.48 9.62
C GLY A 68 -15.98 9.05 10.14
N ARG A 69 -16.80 8.26 9.43
CA ARG A 69 -17.07 6.85 9.78
C ARG A 69 -15.83 5.96 9.68
N ILE A 70 -14.97 6.20 8.68
CA ILE A 70 -13.68 5.50 8.54
C ILE A 70 -12.80 5.77 9.76
N LYS A 71 -12.65 7.04 10.16
CA LYS A 71 -11.84 7.41 11.34
C LYS A 71 -12.37 6.78 12.63
N GLN A 72 -13.69 6.74 12.81
CA GLN A 72 -14.30 6.10 13.97
C GLN A 72 -14.00 4.59 13.99
N ALA A 73 -14.15 3.91 12.85
CA ALA A 73 -13.84 2.48 12.76
C ALA A 73 -12.35 2.21 13.03
N GLU A 74 -11.45 3.04 12.50
CA GLU A 74 -10.02 2.95 12.78
C GLU A 74 -9.70 3.18 14.26
N ALA A 75 -10.37 4.13 14.92
CA ALA A 75 -10.21 4.38 16.35
C ALA A 75 -10.70 3.20 17.21
N THR A 76 -11.83 2.57 16.84
CA THR A 76 -12.33 1.37 17.52
C THR A 76 -11.36 0.20 17.39
N ILE A 77 -10.85 -0.07 16.17
CA ILE A 77 -9.80 -1.07 15.96
C ILE A 77 -8.55 -0.70 16.78
N LYS A 78 -8.23 0.59 16.84
CA LYS A 78 -7.09 1.08 17.62
C LYS A 78 -7.23 0.75 19.11
N ALA A 79 -8.42 0.94 19.67
CA ALA A 79 -8.72 0.70 21.08
C ALA A 79 -8.84 -0.79 21.43
N MET A 80 -9.39 -1.60 20.52
CA MET A 80 -9.61 -3.04 20.75
C MET A 80 -8.33 -3.87 20.63
N THR A 81 -7.35 -3.45 19.83
CA THR A 81 -6.08 -4.18 19.70
C THR A 81 -5.03 -3.58 20.63
N LYS A 82 -4.52 -4.38 21.57
CA LYS A 82 -3.35 -4.02 22.40
C LYS A 82 -2.17 -3.70 21.50
N THR A 83 -1.38 -2.70 21.88
CA THR A 83 -0.14 -2.36 21.16
C THR A 83 0.88 -3.45 21.45
N ASN A 84 1.07 -4.37 20.50
CA ASN A 84 2.03 -5.47 20.59
C ASN A 84 3.40 -5.04 20.05
N GLY A 85 4.48 -5.65 20.54
CA GLY A 85 5.85 -5.42 20.04
C GLY A 85 5.96 -5.67 18.53
N ASN A 86 5.28 -6.70 18.04
CA ASN A 86 5.20 -7.04 16.62
C ASN A 86 4.64 -5.89 15.77
N VAL A 87 3.59 -5.21 16.21
CA VAL A 87 3.01 -4.07 15.48
C VAL A 87 4.02 -2.94 15.31
N LYS A 88 4.85 -2.68 16.34
CA LYS A 88 5.92 -1.68 16.25
C LYS A 88 6.98 -2.09 15.21
N LEU A 89 7.38 -3.36 15.20
CA LEU A 89 8.32 -3.90 14.23
C LEU A 89 7.76 -3.83 12.79
N LEU A 90 6.51 -4.25 12.59
CA LEU A 90 5.86 -4.24 11.27
C LEU A 90 5.80 -2.84 10.66
N LYS A 91 5.58 -1.81 11.49
CA LYS A 91 5.53 -0.40 11.04
C LYS A 91 6.88 0.14 10.54
N THR A 92 7.99 -0.52 10.84
CA THR A 92 9.30 -0.14 10.30
C THR A 92 9.46 -0.51 8.82
N ILE A 93 8.62 -1.43 8.33
CA ILE A 93 8.65 -1.89 6.94
C ILE A 93 8.02 -0.82 6.05
N PRO A 94 8.69 -0.42 4.95
CA PRO A 94 8.16 0.57 4.02
C PRO A 94 6.79 0.13 3.47
N GLY A 95 5.83 1.04 3.51
CA GLY A 95 4.46 0.81 3.05
C GLY A 95 3.52 0.10 4.04
N ILE A 96 4.01 -0.34 5.21
CA ILE A 96 3.17 -0.93 6.26
C ILE A 96 2.88 0.12 7.34
N GLY A 97 1.68 0.71 7.27
CA GLY A 97 1.17 1.63 8.30
C GLY A 97 0.52 0.92 9.48
N GLU A 98 0.02 1.68 10.46
CA GLU A 98 -0.62 1.18 11.69
C GLU A 98 -1.71 0.14 11.42
N PHE A 99 -2.63 0.44 10.48
CA PHE A 99 -3.74 -0.45 10.16
C PHE A 99 -3.25 -1.77 9.56
N PHE A 100 -2.34 -1.72 8.58
CA PHE A 100 -1.78 -2.93 7.98
C PHE A 100 -0.94 -3.72 8.96
N ALA A 101 -0.17 -3.07 9.83
CA ALA A 101 0.61 -3.74 10.87
C ALA A 101 -0.30 -4.55 11.81
N ARG A 102 -1.40 -3.97 12.31
CA ARG A 102 -2.36 -4.67 13.16
C ARG A 102 -3.08 -5.81 12.44
N LEU A 103 -3.50 -5.58 11.20
CA LEU A 103 -4.15 -6.60 10.39
C LEU A 103 -3.21 -7.77 10.08
N ILE A 104 -1.95 -7.48 9.74
CA ILE A 104 -0.95 -8.51 9.49
C ILE A 104 -0.65 -9.30 10.77
N ASP A 105 -0.46 -8.63 11.91
CA ASP A 105 -0.25 -9.27 13.21
C ASP A 105 -1.43 -10.18 13.59
N ALA A 106 -2.66 -9.71 13.44
CA ALA A 106 -3.86 -10.48 13.76
C ALA A 106 -4.08 -11.69 12.85
N GLU A 107 -3.77 -11.58 11.55
CA GLU A 107 -3.98 -12.67 10.58
C GLU A 107 -2.84 -13.71 10.57
N ILE A 108 -1.62 -13.27 10.92
CA ILE A 108 -0.49 -14.18 11.13
C ILE A 108 -0.61 -14.89 12.46
N ASP A 109 -1.00 -14.16 13.51
CA ASP A 109 -0.98 -14.59 14.91
C ASP A 109 0.45 -15.01 15.31
N ASP A 110 0.71 -16.31 15.45
CA ASP A 110 2.07 -16.83 15.67
C ASP A 110 2.84 -16.99 14.34
N ILE A 111 4.01 -16.34 14.23
CA ILE A 111 4.89 -16.46 13.07
C ILE A 111 5.58 -17.83 12.99
N ASP A 112 5.81 -18.49 14.12
CA ASP A 112 6.58 -19.74 14.20
C ASP A 112 5.81 -20.94 13.64
N ARG A 113 4.48 -20.82 13.50
CA ARG A 113 3.65 -21.80 12.76
C ARG A 113 4.07 -21.95 11.29
N PHE A 114 4.80 -20.96 10.74
CA PHE A 114 5.30 -20.99 9.37
C PHE A 114 6.78 -21.36 9.34
N ARG A 115 7.09 -22.56 8.85
CA ARG A 115 8.49 -23.03 8.72
C ARG A 115 9.39 -22.10 7.89
N ASN A 116 8.82 -21.47 6.85
CA ASN A 116 9.56 -20.61 5.92
C ASN A 116 8.64 -19.55 5.28
N PRO A 117 9.20 -18.47 4.69
CA PRO A 117 8.38 -17.41 4.09
C PRO A 117 7.56 -17.88 2.88
N LYS A 118 7.96 -18.97 2.21
CA LYS A 118 7.18 -19.55 1.09
C LYS A 118 5.84 -20.11 1.60
N LYS A 119 5.80 -20.69 2.81
CA LYS A 119 4.56 -21.18 3.44
C LYS A 119 3.65 -20.03 3.83
N LEU A 120 4.20 -18.93 4.37
CA LEU A 120 3.41 -17.72 4.61
C LEU A 120 2.87 -17.12 3.31
N ALA A 121 3.68 -17.08 2.24
CA ALA A 121 3.23 -16.60 0.93
C ALA A 121 2.11 -17.47 0.33
N ALA A 122 2.19 -18.79 0.50
CA ALA A 122 1.13 -19.71 0.11
C ALA A 122 -0.15 -19.50 0.94
N TYR A 123 -0.01 -19.33 2.26
CA TYR A 123 -1.12 -19.00 3.14
C TYR A 123 -1.81 -17.69 2.76
N ALA A 124 -1.06 -16.64 2.40
CA ALA A 124 -1.60 -15.38 1.88
C ALA A 124 -2.16 -15.50 0.44
N GLY A 125 -1.89 -16.60 -0.28
CA GLY A 125 -2.25 -16.74 -1.69
C GLY A 125 -1.50 -15.77 -2.62
N LEU A 126 -0.24 -15.46 -2.30
CA LEU A 126 0.68 -14.66 -3.14
C LEU A 126 1.63 -15.55 -3.96
N VAL A 127 1.24 -16.80 -4.19
CA VAL A 127 1.96 -17.78 -5.01
C VAL A 127 1.20 -18.05 -6.31
N PRO A 128 1.88 -18.28 -7.44
CA PRO A 128 1.23 -18.63 -8.69
C PRO A 128 0.56 -20.01 -8.59
N SER A 129 -0.53 -20.20 -9.32
CA SER A 129 -1.16 -21.51 -9.51
C SER A 129 -0.25 -22.39 -10.35
N THR A 130 -0.06 -23.64 -9.93
CA THR A 130 0.72 -24.65 -10.65
C THR A 130 -0.20 -25.65 -11.32
N TYR A 131 -0.06 -25.82 -12.64
CA TYR A 131 -0.65 -26.95 -13.38
C TYR A 131 0.50 -27.83 -13.86
N SER A 132 0.46 -29.12 -13.54
CA SER A 132 1.45 -30.08 -14.01
C SER A 132 0.73 -31.20 -14.74
N SER A 133 1.15 -31.50 -15.97
CA SER A 133 0.68 -32.66 -16.74
C SER A 133 1.89 -33.34 -17.36
N GLY A 134 2.13 -34.62 -17.01
CA GLY A 134 3.38 -35.30 -17.36
C GLY A 134 4.61 -34.55 -16.80
N ASP A 135 5.64 -34.37 -17.63
CA ASP A 135 6.91 -33.70 -17.28
C ASP A 135 6.91 -32.17 -17.39
N LYS A 136 5.79 -31.54 -17.76
CA LYS A 136 5.71 -30.07 -17.92
C LYS A 136 4.95 -29.43 -16.75
N THR A 137 5.62 -28.51 -16.06
CA THR A 137 5.01 -27.64 -15.04
C THR A 137 4.76 -26.25 -15.61
N PHE A 138 3.51 -25.77 -15.51
CA PHE A 138 3.10 -24.43 -15.90
C PHE A 138 2.71 -23.58 -14.69
N HIS A 139 3.13 -22.31 -14.68
CA HIS A 139 2.80 -21.34 -13.64
C HIS A 139 1.84 -20.26 -14.16
N GLY A 140 0.68 -20.16 -13.53
CA GLY A 140 -0.40 -19.24 -13.88
C GLY A 140 -0.54 -18.04 -12.93
N LYS A 141 -1.78 -17.56 -12.79
CA LYS A 141 -2.15 -16.43 -11.92
C LYS A 141 -1.99 -16.80 -10.44
N ILE A 142 -1.97 -15.80 -9.55
CA ILE A 142 -1.94 -16.08 -8.11
C ILE A 142 -3.16 -16.92 -7.67
N ILE A 143 -2.94 -17.83 -6.72
CA ILE A 143 -4.03 -18.62 -6.15
C ILE A 143 -4.99 -17.72 -5.38
N LYS A 144 -6.29 -17.91 -5.59
CA LYS A 144 -7.33 -17.18 -4.84
C LYS A 144 -7.63 -17.83 -3.49
N GLN A 145 -7.31 -19.12 -3.36
CA GLN A 145 -7.40 -19.91 -2.13
C GLN A 145 -6.24 -19.49 -1.21
N GLY A 146 -6.57 -18.83 -0.10
CA GLY A 146 -5.61 -18.23 0.83
C GLY A 146 -6.23 -17.04 1.53
N ASN A 147 -5.54 -16.49 2.52
CA ASN A 147 -5.98 -15.38 3.33
C ASN A 147 -6.13 -14.11 2.48
N LYS A 148 -7.38 -13.75 2.16
CA LYS A 148 -7.70 -12.58 1.32
C LYS A 148 -7.27 -11.26 1.93
N TRP A 149 -7.22 -11.17 3.26
CA TRP A 149 -6.85 -9.96 3.99
C TRP A 149 -5.34 -9.73 3.92
N LEU A 150 -4.53 -10.75 4.19
CA LEU A 150 -3.08 -10.67 4.00
C LEU A 150 -2.71 -10.37 2.55
N ARG A 151 -3.35 -11.04 1.59
CA ARG A 151 -3.12 -10.78 0.16
C ARG A 151 -3.35 -9.32 -0.18
N TRP A 152 -4.50 -8.80 0.23
CA TRP A 152 -4.88 -7.42 -0.03
C TRP A 152 -3.93 -6.43 0.65
N ALA A 153 -3.60 -6.65 1.93
CA ALA A 153 -2.71 -5.79 2.69
C ALA A 153 -1.33 -5.67 2.04
N PHE A 154 -0.71 -6.80 1.68
CA PHE A 154 0.60 -6.77 1.03
C PHE A 154 0.58 -6.18 -0.38
N VAL A 155 -0.51 -6.37 -1.14
CA VAL A 155 -0.66 -5.77 -2.47
C VAL A 155 -0.84 -4.25 -2.38
N GLU A 156 -1.57 -3.76 -1.38
CA GLU A 156 -1.74 -2.31 -1.18
C GLU A 156 -0.53 -1.64 -0.56
N ALA A 157 0.23 -2.34 0.28
CA ALA A 157 1.49 -1.83 0.82
C ALA A 157 2.53 -1.53 -0.27
N VAL A 158 2.41 -2.11 -1.47
CA VAL A 158 3.39 -1.92 -2.56
C VAL A 158 3.53 -0.46 -2.97
N ALA A 159 2.42 0.25 -3.20
CA ALA A 159 2.47 1.62 -3.69
C ALA A 159 3.19 2.58 -2.72
N PRO A 160 2.83 2.65 -1.41
CA PRO A 160 3.57 3.45 -0.46
C PRO A 160 4.99 2.91 -0.21
N ALA A 161 5.23 1.59 -0.28
CA ALA A 161 6.57 1.03 -0.15
C ALA A 161 7.51 1.54 -1.24
N VAL A 162 7.08 1.44 -2.51
CA VAL A 162 7.81 1.93 -3.69
C VAL A 162 8.01 3.45 -3.68
N ALA A 163 7.06 4.20 -3.09
CA ALA A 163 7.23 5.65 -2.93
C ALA A 163 8.30 6.01 -1.88
N SER A 164 8.43 5.21 -0.83
CA SER A 164 9.30 5.49 0.33
C SER A 164 10.71 4.90 0.26
N ASP A 165 10.91 3.84 -0.52
CA ASP A 165 12.17 3.09 -0.60
C ASP A 165 12.64 2.98 -2.06
N LEU A 166 13.78 3.61 -2.36
CA LEU A 166 14.36 3.68 -3.70
C LEU A 166 14.77 2.31 -4.25
N GLN A 167 15.20 1.37 -3.39
CA GLN A 167 15.58 0.03 -3.83
C GLN A 167 14.36 -0.79 -4.21
N LEU A 168 13.27 -0.68 -3.43
CA LEU A 168 12.00 -1.30 -3.80
C LEU A 168 11.44 -0.68 -5.09
N ARG A 169 11.62 0.63 -5.29
CA ARG A 169 11.25 1.31 -6.53
C ARG A 169 12.01 0.81 -7.74
N ALA A 170 13.34 0.74 -7.67
CA ALA A 170 14.16 0.22 -8.77
C ALA A 170 13.76 -1.21 -9.16
N GLN A 171 13.53 -2.08 -8.18
CA GLN A 171 13.07 -3.45 -8.43
C GLN A 171 11.67 -3.48 -9.04
N TYR A 172 10.75 -2.65 -8.53
CA TYR A 172 9.40 -2.57 -9.07
C TYR A 172 9.41 -2.14 -10.55
N GLU A 173 10.15 -1.09 -10.90
CA GLU A 173 10.22 -0.61 -12.29
C GLU A 173 10.89 -1.64 -13.21
N HIS A 174 11.93 -2.33 -12.75
CA HIS A 174 12.54 -3.43 -13.52
C HIS A 174 11.53 -4.57 -13.77
N LEU A 175 10.78 -4.98 -12.74
CA LEU A 175 9.78 -6.05 -12.87
C LEU A 175 8.56 -5.64 -13.70
N LYS A 176 8.24 -4.35 -13.74
CA LYS A 176 7.12 -3.78 -14.48
C LYS A 176 7.26 -3.96 -15.99
N LEU A 177 8.49 -4.14 -16.49
CA LEU A 177 8.77 -4.55 -17.88
C LEU A 177 8.06 -5.85 -18.24
N ASN A 178 7.86 -6.75 -17.27
CA ASN A 178 7.17 -8.03 -17.47
C ASN A 178 5.65 -7.96 -17.19
N GLY A 179 5.14 -6.77 -16.86
CA GLY A 179 3.73 -6.46 -16.59
C GLY A 179 3.49 -5.92 -15.18
N THR A 180 2.70 -4.85 -15.08
CA THR A 180 2.38 -4.12 -13.83
C THR A 180 1.87 -5.03 -12.71
N ASN A 181 0.94 -5.93 -13.03
CA ASN A 181 0.37 -6.84 -12.03
C ASN A 181 1.39 -7.86 -11.53
N LYS A 182 2.31 -8.33 -12.38
CA LYS A 182 3.38 -9.24 -11.97
C LYS A 182 4.37 -8.54 -11.05
N ALA A 183 4.75 -7.30 -11.39
CA ALA A 183 5.62 -6.47 -10.54
C ALA A 183 5.01 -6.23 -9.17
N ARG A 184 3.72 -5.85 -9.11
CA ARG A 184 3.00 -5.61 -7.86
C ARG A 184 2.97 -6.86 -6.98
N VAL A 185 2.62 -8.02 -7.54
CA VAL A 185 2.60 -9.29 -6.79
C VAL A 185 4.00 -9.69 -6.31
N ALA A 186 5.03 -9.48 -7.14
CA ALA A 186 6.41 -9.79 -6.78
C ALA A 186 6.91 -8.93 -5.60
N ILE A 187 6.65 -7.61 -5.63
CA ILE A 187 6.98 -6.73 -4.50
C ILE A 187 6.15 -7.06 -3.27
N ALA A 188 4.85 -7.35 -3.41
CA ALA A 188 4.02 -7.79 -2.29
C ALA A 188 4.59 -9.06 -1.61
N ARG A 189 5.02 -10.05 -2.40
CA ARG A 189 5.67 -11.27 -1.90
C ARG A 189 7.02 -10.97 -1.23
N LYS A 190 7.76 -9.97 -1.70
CA LYS A 190 8.99 -9.51 -1.07
C LYS A 190 8.72 -8.86 0.28
N LEU A 191 7.74 -7.96 0.38
CA LEU A 191 7.31 -7.34 1.65
C LEU A 191 6.86 -8.39 2.67
N LEU A 192 6.14 -9.42 2.22
CA LEU A 192 5.77 -10.56 3.07
C LEU A 192 7.00 -11.34 3.56
N THR A 193 8.00 -11.53 2.70
CA THR A 193 9.25 -12.20 3.07
C THR A 193 10.04 -11.40 4.10
N ILE A 194 10.10 -10.07 3.93
CA ILE A 194 10.71 -9.14 4.90
C ILE A 194 9.95 -9.21 6.24
N THR A 195 8.61 -9.18 6.19
CA THR A 195 7.74 -9.32 7.36
C THR A 195 8.03 -10.60 8.14
N PHE A 196 8.11 -11.74 7.44
CA PHE A 196 8.45 -13.02 8.05
C PHE A 196 9.81 -12.97 8.76
N GLN A 197 10.82 -12.39 8.13
CA GLN A 197 12.17 -12.30 8.70
C GLN A 197 12.22 -11.38 9.93
N ILE A 198 11.53 -10.24 9.88
CA ILE A 198 11.47 -9.27 10.98
C ILE A 198 10.75 -9.84 12.20
N LEU A 199 9.59 -10.46 12.00
CA LEU A 199 8.83 -11.08 13.09
C LEU A 199 9.60 -12.26 13.71
N ARG A 200 10.32 -13.04 12.91
CA ARG A 200 11.09 -14.17 13.44
C ARG A 200 12.39 -13.76 14.12
N ALA A 201 13.07 -12.75 13.59
CA ALA A 201 14.32 -12.24 14.16
C ALA A 201 14.10 -11.17 15.25
N GLN A 202 12.85 -10.74 15.47
CA GLN A 202 12.47 -9.70 16.43
C GLN A 202 13.33 -8.44 16.33
N ARG A 203 13.61 -7.99 15.09
CA ARG A 203 14.44 -6.83 14.80
C ARG A 203 13.76 -5.88 13.81
N PRO A 204 13.99 -4.56 13.89
CA PRO A 204 13.38 -3.61 12.96
C PRO A 204 13.87 -3.83 11.52
N TYR A 205 13.10 -3.33 10.55
CA TYR A 205 13.53 -3.25 9.16
C TYR A 205 14.70 -2.28 9.03
N GLU A 206 15.79 -2.77 8.46
CA GLU A 206 16.93 -1.95 8.07
C GLU A 206 17.04 -1.97 6.55
N ARG A 207 17.23 -0.78 5.96
CA ARG A 207 17.46 -0.65 4.52
C ARG A 207 18.83 -1.26 4.22
N ARG A 208 18.90 -2.07 3.17
CA ARG A 208 20.14 -2.73 2.79
C ARG A 208 21.10 -1.72 2.16
N GLY A 209 22.04 -1.19 2.95
CA GLY A 209 23.22 -0.45 2.47
C GLY A 209 22.94 0.88 1.79
N VAL A 210 22.83 1.94 2.58
CA VAL A 210 23.13 3.33 2.17
C VAL A 210 24.09 4.00 3.18
N ASP A 211 24.22 3.45 4.39
CA ASP A 211 25.05 4.01 5.48
C ASP A 211 26.50 3.45 5.51
N SER A 212 27.08 3.12 4.36
CA SER A 212 28.48 2.65 4.26
C SER A 212 29.41 3.62 3.54
N ASP A 213 29.05 4.90 3.41
CA ASP A 213 29.93 5.95 2.88
C ASP A 213 30.44 6.94 3.95
N GLU A 214 30.08 6.80 5.23
CA GLU A 214 30.68 7.60 6.33
C GLU A 214 31.93 6.95 6.97
N GLY A 215 32.31 5.74 6.55
CA GLY A 215 33.48 5.02 7.08
C GLY A 215 34.79 5.21 6.31
N ALA A 216 34.77 5.85 5.13
CA ALA A 216 35.95 5.93 4.25
C ALA A 216 36.84 7.17 4.47
N SER A 217 36.48 8.07 5.39
CA SER A 217 37.27 9.30 5.66
C SER A 217 38.21 9.20 6.86
N ALA A 218 38.13 8.14 7.68
CA ALA A 218 38.94 8.01 8.91
C ALA A 218 40.29 7.29 8.75
N THR A 219 40.63 6.78 7.55
CA THR A 219 41.81 5.90 7.37
C THR A 219 43.05 6.59 6.76
N ILE A 220 42.98 7.89 6.38
CA ILE A 220 44.13 8.59 5.76
C ILE A 220 45.03 9.34 6.77
N SER A 221 44.73 9.35 8.08
CA SER A 221 45.51 10.12 9.08
C SER A 221 46.47 9.31 9.96
N ARG A 222 46.98 8.15 9.53
CA ARG A 222 48.10 7.48 10.21
C ARG A 222 49.08 6.86 9.23
N LEU A 223 49.90 7.70 8.63
CA LEU A 223 51.25 7.39 8.13
C LEU A 223 51.97 8.71 7.83
N SER A 224 52.34 9.43 8.89
CA SER A 224 53.39 10.43 8.86
C SER A 224 54.01 10.60 10.26
N ARG A 225 55.00 9.75 10.55
CA ARG A 225 56.23 10.02 11.32
C ARG A 225 56.93 8.72 11.65
#